data_AF-A0A672T226-F1
#
_entry.id   AF-A0A672T226-F1
#
_cell.length_a   1.000
_cell.length_b   1.000
_cell.length_c   1.000
_cell.angle_alpha   90.00
_cell.angle_beta   90.00
_cell.angle_gamma   90.00
#
_symmetry.space_group_name_H-M   'P 1'
#
loop_
_entity.id
_entity.type
_entity.pdbx_description
1 polymer ?
#
loop_
_entity_poly.entity_id
_entity_poly.type
_entity_poly.pdbx_seq_one_letter_code
_entity_poly.pdbx_strand_id
1 'polypeptide(L)'
;MADDQGDEVPTLPCILVTSCDSSFKEGELIRQILGSESLPQATKIEERVSWYPWTINNKYYTANVSLCVVSSPFDMNTEVARSMQAFIVYFDSKTKNGLNSVNSWLSVVEDLAPEVLILVCDHARDSGVSKQEAQQWCLAHAFELVELNPQDLPDEDDDFPESTGVKRIVQALNANVWSSVEMKDEHSQGFGLMSSLVASHHNNPRPNYVSYEGTESQRAENNQNNAVDTAVDPMIDIDIQELANLTAGDADVENFERLFTKLKEMKDKASSLPHDQRKVHAEKVAKAFWMAIGGDQDEIDGLSSGEES
;
A
#
# COMPACT_ATOMS: atom_id res chain seq x y z
N MET A 1 31.09 2.96 39.18
CA MET A 1 29.91 3.40 38.40
C MET A 1 29.87 2.46 37.22
N ALA A 2 29.05 1.42 37.31
CA ALA A 2 28.87 0.48 36.22
C ALA A 2 27.81 1.09 35.30
N ASP A 3 28.15 1.22 34.02
CA ASP A 3 27.21 1.54 32.96
C ASP A 3 26.17 0.43 32.91
N ASP A 4 24.96 0.73 33.38
CA ASP A 4 23.77 -0.06 33.17
C ASP A 4 23.27 0.26 31.75
N GLN A 5 23.94 -0.29 30.73
CA GLN A 5 23.33 -0.47 29.41
C GLN A 5 22.32 -1.60 29.57
N GLY A 6 21.14 -1.26 30.09
CA GLY A 6 19.98 -2.12 29.92
C GLY A 6 19.77 -2.29 28.42
N ASP A 7 19.83 -3.52 27.93
CA ASP A 7 19.32 -3.88 26.62
C ASP A 7 17.85 -3.42 26.58
N GLU A 8 17.59 -2.24 25.99
CA GLU A 8 16.23 -1.82 25.66
C GLU A 8 15.72 -2.86 24.66
N VAL A 9 14.82 -3.73 25.12
CA VAL A 9 14.12 -4.66 24.25
C VAL A 9 13.46 -3.81 23.15
N PRO A 10 13.76 -4.06 21.86
CA PRO A 10 13.23 -3.25 20.78
C PRO A 10 11.70 -3.22 20.85
N THR A 11 11.13 -2.02 20.94
CA THR A 11 9.68 -1.85 20.91
C THR A 11 9.18 -2.23 19.53
N LEU A 12 8.30 -3.22 19.45
CA LEU A 12 7.68 -3.64 18.18
C LEU A 12 6.84 -2.50 17.61
N PRO A 13 6.78 -2.35 16.27
CA PRO A 13 5.86 -1.41 15.64
C PRO A 13 4.41 -1.72 16.03
N CYS A 14 3.65 -0.66 16.30
CA CYS A 14 2.27 -0.75 16.76
C CYS A 14 1.28 -0.25 15.69
N ILE A 15 0.16 -0.97 15.58
CA ILE A 15 -1.05 -0.57 14.89
C ILE A 15 -2.04 -0.10 15.95
N LEU A 16 -2.28 1.20 16.03
CA LEU A 16 -3.24 1.73 17.00
C LEU A 16 -4.66 1.55 16.44
N VAL A 17 -5.51 0.90 17.22
CA VAL A 17 -6.94 0.69 16.93
C VAL A 17 -7.77 1.45 17.97
N THR A 18 -8.64 2.33 17.52
CA THR A 18 -9.53 3.12 18.40
C THR A 18 -10.93 3.20 17.81
N SER A 19 -11.92 3.43 18.68
CA SER A 19 -13.29 3.72 18.28
C SER A 19 -13.78 5.07 18.82
N CYS A 20 -14.43 5.83 17.97
CA CYS A 20 -15.23 7.00 18.34
C CYS A 20 -16.69 6.65 18.69
N ASP A 21 -17.06 5.37 18.61
CA ASP A 21 -18.36 4.84 19.02
C ASP A 21 -18.19 3.84 20.18
N SER A 22 -18.81 4.15 21.32
CA SER A 22 -18.84 3.29 22.52
C SER A 22 -19.51 1.93 22.31
N SER A 23 -20.37 1.81 21.28
CA SER A 23 -21.08 0.58 20.94
C SER A 23 -20.18 -0.40 20.18
N PHE A 24 -19.23 0.12 19.42
CA PHE A 24 -18.24 -0.66 18.70
C PHE A 24 -17.25 -1.30 19.67
N LYS A 25 -16.73 -2.48 19.30
CA LYS A 25 -15.77 -3.23 20.10
C LYS A 25 -14.50 -3.39 19.29
N GLU A 26 -13.48 -2.61 19.63
CA GLU A 26 -12.17 -2.64 18.98
C GLU A 26 -11.57 -4.05 19.02
N GLY A 27 -11.77 -4.77 20.13
CA GLY A 27 -11.34 -6.16 20.28
C GLY A 27 -11.97 -7.12 19.27
N GLU A 28 -13.19 -6.86 18.79
CA GLU A 28 -13.82 -7.69 17.76
C GLU A 28 -13.19 -7.45 16.38
N LEU A 29 -12.85 -6.19 16.06
CA LEU A 29 -12.09 -5.88 14.85
C LEU A 29 -10.69 -6.51 14.91
N ILE A 30 -10.00 -6.40 16.04
CA ILE A 30 -8.68 -7.03 16.25
C ILE A 30 -8.78 -8.55 16.07
N ARG A 31 -9.78 -9.20 16.67
CA ARG A 31 -10.02 -10.64 16.50
C ARG A 31 -10.11 -11.02 15.01
N GLN A 32 -10.85 -10.24 14.23
CA GLN A 32 -11.02 -10.47 12.80
C GLN A 32 -9.73 -10.22 12.00
N ILE A 33 -8.98 -9.15 12.32
CA ILE A 33 -7.67 -8.87 11.69
C ILE A 33 -6.69 -10.02 11.96
N LEU A 34 -6.68 -10.54 13.19
CA LEU A 34 -5.85 -11.68 13.59
C LEU A 34 -6.31 -13.02 13.01
N GLY A 35 -7.46 -13.07 12.33
CA GLY A 35 -8.04 -14.30 11.80
C GLY A 35 -8.34 -15.36 12.88
N SER A 36 -8.60 -14.93 14.12
CA SER A 36 -8.75 -15.83 15.27
C SER A 36 -10.21 -16.12 15.61
N GLU A 37 -10.53 -17.33 16.10
CA GLU A 37 -11.91 -17.68 16.51
C GLU A 37 -12.41 -16.86 17.70
N SER A 38 -11.51 -16.50 18.61
CA SER A 38 -11.78 -15.64 19.76
C SER A 38 -10.66 -14.61 19.91
N LEU A 39 -10.94 -13.47 20.55
CA LEU A 39 -9.92 -12.46 20.83
C LEU A 39 -8.86 -13.07 21.75
N PRO A 40 -7.59 -13.17 21.32
CA PRO A 40 -6.53 -13.70 22.17
C PRO A 40 -6.34 -12.82 23.41
N GLN A 41 -5.73 -13.39 24.45
CA GLN A 41 -5.37 -12.62 25.63
C GLN A 41 -4.31 -11.57 25.26
N ALA A 42 -4.52 -10.33 25.69
CA ALA A 42 -3.53 -9.28 25.55
C ALA A 42 -2.22 -9.70 26.22
N THR A 43 -1.10 -9.60 25.49
CA THR A 43 0.23 -9.96 26.00
C THR A 43 0.74 -8.94 27.01
N LYS A 44 0.29 -7.70 26.87
CA LYS A 44 0.59 -6.59 27.77
C LYS A 44 -0.69 -5.78 27.98
N ILE A 45 -0.92 -5.38 29.22
CA ILE A 45 -1.91 -4.38 29.60
C ILE A 45 -1.19 -3.43 30.55
N GLU A 46 -1.09 -2.18 30.14
CA GLU A 46 -0.41 -1.12 30.89
C GLU A 46 -1.28 0.13 30.80
N GLU A 47 -1.56 0.72 31.97
CA GLU A 47 -2.52 1.80 32.13
C GLU A 47 -3.91 1.44 31.57
N ARG A 48 -4.22 1.95 30.37
CA ARG A 48 -5.50 1.75 29.66
C ARG A 48 -5.30 1.20 28.25
N VAL A 49 -4.07 0.80 27.92
CA VAL A 49 -3.72 0.27 26.61
C VAL A 49 -3.61 -1.25 26.72
N SER A 50 -4.10 -1.95 25.70
CA SER A 50 -4.02 -3.41 25.58
C SER A 50 -3.33 -3.78 24.27
N TRP A 51 -2.33 -4.64 24.34
CA TRP A 51 -1.52 -5.05 23.19
C TRP A 51 -1.78 -6.51 22.79
N TYR A 52 -1.97 -6.73 21.50
CA TYR A 52 -2.20 -8.03 20.89
C TYR A 52 -1.12 -8.27 19.84
N PRO A 53 -0.25 -9.27 20.01
CA PRO A 53 0.83 -9.53 19.07
C PRO A 53 0.25 -10.05 17.75
N TRP A 54 0.86 -9.64 16.64
CA TRP A 54 0.54 -10.16 15.33
C TRP A 54 1.81 -10.33 14.51
N THR A 55 1.97 -11.50 13.91
CA THR A 55 3.04 -11.74 12.94
C THR A 55 2.44 -11.64 11.55
N ILE A 56 2.80 -10.58 10.84
CA ILE A 56 2.55 -10.46 9.40
C ILE A 56 3.52 -11.41 8.72
N ASN A 57 2.99 -12.30 7.87
CA ASN A 57 3.77 -13.31 7.18
C ASN A 57 3.19 -13.49 5.78
N ASN A 58 3.78 -12.80 4.80
CA ASN A 58 3.32 -12.81 3.41
C ASN A 58 4.36 -13.47 2.49
N LYS A 59 4.17 -13.42 1.16
CA LYS A 59 5.11 -14.04 0.19
C LYS A 59 6.53 -13.48 0.32
N TYR A 60 6.68 -12.22 0.70
CA TYR A 60 7.93 -11.47 0.62
C TYR A 60 8.67 -11.37 1.95
N TYR A 61 7.96 -11.19 3.06
CA TYR A 61 8.56 -10.90 4.35
C TYR A 61 7.77 -11.47 5.54
N THR A 62 8.43 -11.49 6.69
CA THR A 62 7.80 -11.61 8.02
C THR A 62 8.01 -10.33 8.82
N ALA A 63 7.03 -9.90 9.60
CA ALA A 63 7.16 -8.75 10.50
C ALA A 63 6.35 -8.98 11.78
N ASN A 64 6.96 -8.72 12.93
CA ASN A 64 6.30 -8.78 14.23
C ASN A 64 5.77 -7.40 14.61
N VAL A 65 4.46 -7.24 14.65
CA VAL A 65 3.78 -6.01 15.00
C VAL A 65 2.88 -6.23 16.22
N SER A 66 2.38 -5.16 16.82
CA SER A 66 1.36 -5.24 17.88
C SER A 66 0.14 -4.41 17.53
N LEU A 67 -1.06 -4.97 17.65
CA LEU A 67 -2.28 -4.17 17.65
C LEU A 67 -2.51 -3.63 19.06
N CYS A 68 -2.69 -2.33 19.20
CA CYS A 68 -2.85 -1.65 20.48
C CYS A 68 -4.21 -0.95 20.53
N VAL A 69 -5.02 -1.22 21.55
CA VAL A 69 -6.27 -0.50 21.77
C VAL A 69 -6.03 0.71 22.66
N VAL A 70 -6.33 1.90 22.16
CA VAL A 70 -6.23 3.16 22.90
C VAL A 70 -7.54 3.92 22.75
N SER A 71 -8.33 4.04 23.83
CA SER A 71 -9.69 4.61 23.74
C SER A 71 -9.73 6.12 23.58
N SER A 72 -8.66 6.83 23.90
CA SER A 72 -8.60 8.28 23.85
C SER A 72 -7.17 8.78 23.59
N PRO A 73 -6.98 9.92 22.91
CA PRO A 73 -5.66 10.54 22.81
C PRO A 73 -4.99 10.78 24.17
N PHE A 74 -5.78 10.97 25.24
CA PHE A 74 -5.28 11.14 26.61
C PHE A 74 -4.72 9.86 27.24
N ASP A 75 -5.08 8.70 26.70
CA ASP A 75 -4.58 7.40 27.12
C ASP A 75 -3.33 6.98 26.33
N MET A 76 -2.82 7.87 25.46
CA MET A 76 -1.59 7.65 24.71
C MET A 76 -0.37 7.68 25.63
N ASN A 77 0.32 6.55 25.75
CA ASN A 77 1.59 6.48 26.45
C ASN A 77 2.77 6.65 25.48
N THR A 78 3.96 6.85 26.05
CA THR A 78 5.19 7.10 25.28
C THR A 78 5.59 5.92 24.39
N GLU A 79 5.28 4.69 24.77
CA GLU A 79 5.61 3.49 24.00
C GLU A 79 4.77 3.39 22.73
N VAL A 80 3.46 3.64 22.81
CA VAL A 80 2.59 3.70 21.63
C VAL A 80 3.00 4.87 20.74
N ALA A 81 3.24 6.05 21.31
CA ALA A 81 3.63 7.23 20.52
C ALA A 81 4.93 7.01 19.72
N ARG A 82 5.90 6.26 20.27
CA ARG A 82 7.17 5.98 19.59
C ARG A 82 7.11 4.85 18.57
N SER A 83 6.14 3.94 18.70
CA SER A 83 6.07 2.73 17.88
C SER A 83 4.91 2.73 16.87
N MET A 84 3.99 3.68 16.94
CA MET A 84 2.83 3.75 16.04
C MET A 84 3.25 3.96 14.57
N GLN A 85 2.98 2.97 13.72
CA GLN A 85 3.22 3.04 12.27
C GLN A 85 1.92 2.96 11.46
N ALA A 86 0.82 2.53 12.08
CA ALA A 86 -0.49 2.53 11.48
C ALA A 86 -1.56 2.98 12.48
N PHE A 87 -2.59 3.65 11.98
CA PHE A 87 -3.71 4.14 12.77
C PHE A 87 -5.03 3.76 12.11
N ILE A 88 -5.86 3.03 12.86
CA ILE A 88 -7.18 2.55 12.45
C ILE A 88 -8.20 3.14 13.42
N VAL A 89 -9.12 3.95 12.90
CA VAL A 89 -10.17 4.60 13.70
C VAL A 89 -11.55 4.24 13.18
N TYR A 90 -12.39 3.70 14.06
CA TYR A 90 -13.79 3.49 13.78
C TYR A 90 -14.61 4.75 14.11
N PHE A 91 -15.52 5.15 13.21
CA PHE A 91 -16.50 6.20 13.47
C PHE A 91 -17.93 5.69 13.25
N ASP A 92 -18.88 6.24 14.02
CA ASP A 92 -20.30 5.95 13.81
C ASP A 92 -20.85 6.74 12.61
N SER A 93 -21.02 6.04 11.49
CA SER A 93 -21.61 6.61 10.27
C SER A 93 -23.10 6.91 10.38
N LYS A 94 -23.81 6.42 11.41
CA LYS A 94 -25.24 6.73 11.62
C LYS A 94 -25.44 8.14 12.17
N THR A 95 -24.42 8.68 12.84
CA THR A 95 -24.44 10.03 13.40
C THR A 95 -23.95 11.02 12.36
N LYS A 96 -24.75 12.02 11.98
CA LYS A 96 -24.40 13.02 10.93
C LYS A 96 -23.06 13.71 11.12
N ASN A 97 -22.64 13.93 12.36
CA ASN A 97 -21.36 14.54 12.71
C ASN A 97 -20.35 13.50 13.24
N GLY A 98 -20.51 12.22 12.89
CA GLY A 98 -19.69 11.13 13.44
C GLY A 98 -18.19 11.31 13.18
N LEU A 99 -17.84 11.94 12.05
CA LEU A 99 -16.45 12.29 11.71
C LEU A 99 -15.83 13.30 12.67
N ASN A 100 -16.62 14.20 13.29
CA ASN A 100 -16.08 15.21 14.20
C ASN A 100 -15.41 14.59 15.44
N SER A 101 -15.83 13.39 15.83
CA SER A 101 -15.24 12.66 16.95
C SER A 101 -13.78 12.26 16.66
N VAL A 102 -13.44 12.06 15.38
CA VAL A 102 -12.08 11.72 14.93
C VAL A 102 -11.13 12.91 15.05
N ASN A 103 -11.64 14.15 15.03
CA ASN A 103 -10.81 15.37 15.08
C ASN A 103 -9.86 15.42 16.29
N SER A 104 -10.24 14.79 17.40
CA SER A 104 -9.39 14.70 18.60
C SER A 104 -8.07 13.96 18.36
N TRP A 105 -8.03 13.06 17.37
CA TRP A 105 -6.86 12.28 16.98
C TRP A 105 -6.00 12.95 15.91
N LEU A 106 -6.53 13.93 15.16
CA LEU A 106 -5.82 14.52 14.03
C LEU A 106 -4.47 15.13 14.43
N SER A 107 -4.42 15.87 15.53
CA SER A 107 -3.15 16.43 16.03
C SER A 107 -2.09 15.36 16.36
N VAL A 108 -2.52 14.20 16.86
CA VAL A 108 -1.63 13.07 17.16
C VAL A 108 -1.14 12.42 15.87
N VAL A 109 -2.04 12.23 14.91
CA VAL A 109 -1.72 11.64 13.60
C VAL A 109 -0.79 12.55 12.80
N GLU A 110 -1.00 13.87 12.84
CA GLU A 110 -0.14 14.85 12.16
C GLU A 110 1.27 14.89 12.77
N ASP A 111 1.39 14.80 14.10
CA ASP A 111 2.68 14.81 14.80
C ASP A 111 3.46 13.51 14.60
N LEU A 112 2.79 12.36 14.70
CA LEU A 112 3.43 11.04 14.59
C LEU A 112 3.57 10.54 13.15
N ALA A 113 2.75 11.05 12.24
CA ALA A 113 2.77 10.75 10.80
C ALA A 113 2.89 9.25 10.45
N PRO A 114 1.99 8.38 10.95
CA PRO A 114 1.99 6.95 10.61
C PRO A 114 1.80 6.75 9.10
N GLU A 115 2.35 5.66 8.58
CA GLU A 115 2.37 5.36 7.14
C GLU A 115 1.02 4.89 6.61
N VAL A 116 0.23 4.24 7.48
CA VAL A 116 -1.09 3.69 7.13
C VAL A 116 -2.17 4.35 7.99
N LEU A 117 -3.14 4.98 7.31
CA LEU A 117 -4.28 5.66 7.93
C LEU A 117 -5.57 5.06 7.40
N ILE A 118 -6.37 4.43 8.27
CA ILE A 118 -7.63 3.77 7.86
C ILE A 118 -8.79 4.30 8.70
N LEU A 119 -9.76 4.90 8.01
CA LEU A 119 -11.03 5.32 8.58
C LEU A 119 -12.05 4.19 8.35
N VAL A 120 -12.59 3.65 9.43
CA VAL A 120 -13.49 2.50 9.40
C VAL A 120 -14.90 2.91 9.80
N CYS A 121 -15.91 2.39 9.12
CA CYS A 121 -17.29 2.42 9.58
C CYS A 121 -18.00 1.09 9.27
N ASP A 122 -19.22 0.90 9.78
CA ASP A 122 -20.04 -0.25 9.38
C ASP A 122 -20.37 -0.17 7.88
N HIS A 123 -21.08 0.88 7.48
CA HIS A 123 -21.25 1.31 6.09
C HIS A 123 -21.65 2.79 6.08
N ALA A 124 -21.30 3.51 5.02
CA ALA A 124 -21.72 4.87 4.82
C ALA A 124 -23.21 4.93 4.45
N ARG A 125 -23.90 6.01 4.85
CA ARG A 125 -25.34 6.15 4.58
C ARG A 125 -25.79 7.61 4.56
N ASP A 126 -26.70 7.94 3.67
CA ASP A 126 -27.19 9.32 3.49
C ASP A 126 -27.96 9.89 4.69
N SER A 127 -28.50 9.02 5.56
CA SER A 127 -29.18 9.46 6.79
C SER A 127 -28.22 9.93 7.89
N GLY A 128 -26.94 9.57 7.79
CA GLY A 128 -25.87 9.93 8.71
C GLY A 128 -24.73 10.60 7.95
N VAL A 129 -23.56 9.97 7.93
CA VAL A 129 -22.43 10.37 7.09
C VAL A 129 -22.51 9.62 5.76
N SER A 130 -22.69 10.38 4.67
CA SER A 130 -22.74 9.82 3.32
C SER A 130 -21.37 9.31 2.86
N LYS A 131 -21.35 8.43 1.85
CA LYS A 131 -20.09 7.90 1.29
C LYS A 131 -19.21 9.02 0.71
N GLN A 132 -19.83 9.94 -0.01
CA GLN A 132 -19.14 11.11 -0.58
C GLN A 132 -18.48 11.96 0.52
N GLU A 133 -19.20 12.22 1.61
CA GLU A 133 -18.72 13.06 2.71
C GLU A 133 -17.56 12.39 3.47
N ALA A 134 -17.67 11.08 3.72
CA ALA A 134 -16.57 10.29 4.30
C ALA A 134 -15.34 10.25 3.38
N GLN A 135 -15.52 10.08 2.06
CA GLN A 135 -14.43 10.08 1.08
C GLN A 135 -13.74 11.43 0.99
N GLN A 136 -14.50 12.54 0.96
CA GLN A 136 -13.92 13.89 0.98
C GLN A 136 -13.12 14.15 2.25
N TRP A 137 -13.62 13.70 3.40
CA TRP A 137 -12.89 13.79 4.66
C TRP A 137 -11.60 12.97 4.62
N CYS A 138 -11.65 11.75 4.07
CA CYS A 138 -10.49 10.87 3.91
C CYS A 138 -9.42 11.50 3.02
N LEU A 139 -9.79 12.05 1.86
CA LEU A 139 -8.87 12.75 0.96
C LEU A 139 -8.20 13.96 1.64
N ALA A 140 -8.95 14.70 2.47
CA ALA A 140 -8.41 15.86 3.16
C ALA A 140 -7.37 15.51 4.25
N HIS A 141 -7.46 14.32 4.85
CA HIS A 141 -6.60 13.89 5.96
C HIS A 141 -5.71 12.68 5.62
N ALA A 142 -5.65 12.29 4.34
CA ALA A 142 -4.91 11.14 3.82
C ALA A 142 -5.29 9.76 4.43
N PHE A 143 -6.54 9.62 4.87
CA PHE A 143 -7.07 8.32 5.29
C PHE A 143 -7.59 7.52 4.09
N GLU A 144 -7.56 6.20 4.20
CA GLU A 144 -8.35 5.30 3.37
C GLU A 144 -9.69 4.99 4.04
N LEU A 145 -10.81 5.11 3.32
CA LEU A 145 -12.12 4.70 3.82
C LEU A 145 -12.32 3.19 3.64
N VAL A 146 -12.62 2.48 4.72
CA VAL A 146 -13.03 1.07 4.66
C VAL A 146 -14.39 0.87 5.34
N GLU A 147 -15.37 0.46 4.55
CA GLU A 147 -16.68 0.01 5.04
C GLU A 147 -16.58 -1.48 5.43
N LEU A 148 -16.97 -1.83 6.66
CA LEU A 148 -16.95 -3.22 7.15
C LEU A 148 -18.01 -4.09 6.48
N ASN A 149 -19.19 -3.53 6.21
CA ASN A 149 -20.35 -4.18 5.63
C ASN A 149 -20.97 -3.27 4.55
N PRO A 150 -20.25 -2.94 3.45
CA PRO A 150 -20.75 -2.04 2.41
C PRO A 150 -22.06 -2.57 1.82
N GLN A 151 -22.96 -1.65 1.45
CA GLN A 151 -24.23 -2.01 0.81
C GLN A 151 -24.04 -2.44 -0.63
N ASP A 152 -23.17 -1.73 -1.35
CA ASP A 152 -22.80 -2.04 -2.72
C ASP A 152 -21.48 -2.80 -2.71
N LEU A 153 -21.57 -4.09 -3.04
CA LEU A 153 -20.38 -4.92 -3.23
C LEU A 153 -19.79 -4.66 -4.62
N PRO A 154 -18.47 -4.73 -4.77
CA PRO A 154 -17.83 -4.72 -6.08
C PRO A 154 -18.37 -5.86 -6.94
N ASP A 155 -18.41 -5.63 -8.25
CA ASP A 155 -18.88 -6.62 -9.22
C ASP A 155 -17.91 -7.82 -9.21
N GLU A 156 -18.43 -9.03 -8.97
CA GLU A 156 -17.62 -10.25 -8.96
C GLU A 156 -17.14 -10.62 -10.36
N ASP A 157 -17.80 -10.11 -11.42
CA ASP A 157 -17.41 -10.30 -12.82
C ASP A 157 -16.33 -9.30 -13.28
N ASP A 158 -15.94 -8.34 -12.43
CA ASP A 158 -14.78 -7.48 -12.71
C ASP A 158 -13.49 -8.31 -12.66
N ASP A 159 -12.54 -8.06 -13.57
CA ASP A 159 -11.27 -8.79 -13.62
C ASP A 159 -10.45 -8.57 -12.35
N PHE A 160 -10.66 -7.43 -11.68
CA PHE A 160 -9.96 -7.02 -10.46
C PHE A 160 -10.93 -6.43 -9.42
N PRO A 161 -11.78 -7.26 -8.79
CA PRO A 161 -12.78 -6.78 -7.85
C PRO A 161 -12.09 -6.17 -6.63
N GLU A 162 -12.48 -4.95 -6.26
CA GLU A 162 -11.97 -4.28 -5.07
C GLU A 162 -12.27 -5.13 -3.82
N SER A 163 -11.33 -5.16 -2.87
CA SER A 163 -11.60 -5.78 -1.57
C SER A 163 -12.27 -4.80 -0.63
N THR A 164 -13.14 -5.31 0.25
CA THR A 164 -13.85 -4.51 1.25
C THR A 164 -13.67 -5.09 2.66
N GLY A 165 -14.15 -4.36 3.67
CA GLY A 165 -14.14 -4.77 5.07
C GLY A 165 -12.78 -5.17 5.63
N VAL A 166 -12.77 -6.14 6.55
CA VAL A 166 -11.54 -6.57 7.23
C VAL A 166 -10.50 -7.12 6.26
N LYS A 167 -10.94 -7.75 5.16
CA LYS A 167 -10.04 -8.21 4.09
C LYS A 167 -9.22 -7.05 3.53
N ARG A 168 -9.85 -5.90 3.28
CA ARG A 168 -9.16 -4.70 2.78
C ARG A 168 -8.20 -4.11 3.81
N ILE A 169 -8.60 -4.07 5.09
CA ILE A 169 -7.73 -3.62 6.19
C ILE A 169 -6.47 -4.49 6.26
N VAL A 170 -6.62 -5.81 6.25
CA VAL A 170 -5.50 -6.75 6.30
C VAL A 170 -4.59 -6.58 5.08
N GLN A 171 -5.14 -6.34 3.88
CA GLN A 171 -4.34 -6.08 2.68
C GLN A 171 -3.53 -4.79 2.79
N ALA A 172 -4.12 -3.69 3.27
CA ALA A 172 -3.41 -2.43 3.49
C ALA A 172 -2.24 -2.61 4.48
N LEU A 173 -2.48 -3.34 5.58
CA LEU A 173 -1.43 -3.64 6.58
C LEU A 173 -0.32 -4.56 6.02
N ASN A 174 -0.66 -5.52 5.17
CA ASN A 174 0.32 -6.39 4.50
C ASN A 174 1.15 -5.66 3.44
N ALA A 175 0.59 -4.59 2.85
CA ALA A 175 1.27 -3.78 1.85
C ALA A 175 2.26 -2.78 2.46
N ASN A 176 2.21 -2.55 3.78
CA ASN A 176 3.14 -1.65 4.46
C ASN A 176 4.54 -2.27 4.62
N VAL A 177 5.55 -1.42 4.81
CA VAL A 177 6.91 -1.81 5.18
C VAL A 177 7.14 -1.52 6.66
N TRP A 178 7.11 -2.56 7.48
CA TRP A 178 7.22 -2.43 8.93
C TRP A 178 8.67 -2.30 9.38
N SER A 179 8.95 -1.56 10.46
CA SER A 179 10.32 -1.47 11.00
C SER A 179 10.87 -2.78 11.55
N SER A 180 10.02 -3.79 11.75
CA SER A 180 10.38 -5.14 12.19
C SER A 180 10.43 -6.14 11.03
N VAL A 181 10.54 -5.66 9.78
CA VAL A 181 10.47 -6.51 8.59
C VAL A 181 11.74 -7.34 8.44
N GLU A 182 11.54 -8.63 8.16
CA GLU A 182 12.58 -9.60 7.84
C GLU A 182 12.23 -10.23 6.48
N MET A 183 13.05 -9.95 5.46
CA MET A 183 12.84 -10.45 4.10
C MET A 183 13.09 -11.96 4.05
N LYS A 184 12.28 -12.67 3.26
CA LYS A 184 12.47 -14.11 3.05
C LYS A 184 13.56 -14.36 2.00
N ASP A 185 14.58 -15.11 2.38
CA ASP A 185 15.76 -15.38 1.54
C ASP A 185 15.43 -16.05 0.19
N GLU A 186 14.41 -16.90 0.12
CA GLU A 186 14.06 -17.61 -1.13
C GLU A 186 13.55 -16.69 -2.25
N HIS A 187 13.06 -15.47 -1.93
CA HIS A 187 12.58 -14.49 -2.92
C HIS A 187 13.57 -13.34 -3.18
N SER A 188 14.72 -13.34 -2.48
CA SER A 188 15.71 -12.27 -2.55
C SER A 188 16.48 -12.18 -3.87
N GLN A 189 16.48 -13.25 -4.69
CA GLN A 189 17.14 -13.26 -6.00
C GLN A 189 16.31 -12.61 -7.11
N GLY A 190 14.99 -12.48 -6.94
CA GLY A 190 14.09 -11.87 -7.93
C GLY A 190 13.74 -10.41 -7.62
N PHE A 191 13.53 -10.06 -6.34
CA PHE A 191 12.95 -8.77 -5.93
C PHE A 191 13.98 -7.79 -5.34
N GLY A 192 15.15 -7.63 -5.98
CA GLY A 192 16.24 -6.76 -5.49
C GLY A 192 15.80 -5.33 -5.17
N LEU A 193 14.82 -4.80 -5.91
CA LEU A 193 14.22 -3.48 -5.69
C LEU A 193 13.47 -3.37 -4.35
N MET A 194 12.72 -4.39 -3.93
CA MET A 194 11.96 -4.37 -2.67
C MET A 194 12.89 -4.41 -1.46
N SER A 195 13.94 -5.24 -1.52
CA SER A 195 14.98 -5.29 -0.48
C SER A 195 15.66 -3.92 -0.31
N SER A 196 15.90 -3.21 -1.41
CA SER A 196 16.48 -1.87 -1.39
C SER A 196 15.53 -0.79 -0.84
N LEU A 197 14.22 -0.84 -1.17
CA LEU A 197 13.23 0.06 -0.57
C LEU A 197 13.17 -0.11 0.95
N VAL A 198 13.14 -1.35 1.42
CA VAL A 198 13.18 -1.69 2.85
C VAL A 198 14.47 -1.19 3.51
N ALA A 199 15.62 -1.40 2.88
CA ALA A 199 16.92 -0.92 3.38
C ALA A 199 17.01 0.61 3.41
N SER A 200 16.38 1.31 2.47
CA SER A 200 16.35 2.77 2.38
C SER A 200 15.54 3.39 3.52
N HIS A 201 14.44 2.75 3.95
CA HIS A 201 13.65 3.18 5.12
C HIS A 201 14.44 3.11 6.43
N HIS A 202 15.42 2.20 6.54
CA HIS A 202 16.22 2.05 7.77
C HIS A 202 17.39 3.04 7.86
N ASN A 203 17.78 3.71 6.76
CA ASN A 203 19.05 4.44 6.68
C ASN A 203 18.98 5.95 6.45
N ASN A 204 17.82 6.60 6.31
CA ASN A 204 17.80 8.06 6.13
C ASN A 204 16.52 8.79 6.58
N PRO A 205 16.62 9.99 7.20
CA PRO A 205 15.52 10.93 7.33
C PRO A 205 15.18 11.55 5.96
N ARG A 206 13.88 11.63 5.65
CA ARG A 206 13.22 12.17 4.43
C ARG A 206 14.02 13.20 3.61
N PRO A 207 14.08 13.10 2.26
CA PRO A 207 14.44 14.20 1.38
C PRO A 207 13.23 15.10 1.06
N ASN A 208 13.45 16.41 1.11
CA ASN A 208 12.51 17.44 0.64
C ASN A 208 12.28 17.32 -0.88
N TYR A 209 11.00 17.36 -1.29
CA TYR A 209 10.59 17.47 -2.70
C TYR A 209 11.10 18.79 -3.31
N VAL A 210 11.88 18.68 -4.39
CA VAL A 210 12.21 19.82 -5.27
C VAL A 210 11.44 19.62 -6.58
N SER A 211 10.60 20.59 -6.92
CA SER A 211 9.82 20.65 -8.15
C SER A 211 10.70 20.93 -9.37
N TYR A 212 10.68 20.06 -10.38
CA TYR A 212 11.32 20.30 -11.67
C TYR A 212 10.30 20.77 -12.73
N GLU A 213 10.54 21.98 -13.25
CA GLU A 213 9.83 22.60 -14.37
C GLU A 213 10.14 21.86 -15.68
N GLY A 214 9.10 21.61 -16.48
CA GLY A 214 9.20 20.91 -17.77
C GLY A 214 9.78 21.78 -18.87
N THR A 215 10.86 21.33 -19.50
CA THR A 215 11.34 21.85 -20.78
C THR A 215 10.68 21.13 -21.95
N GLU A 216 9.94 21.87 -22.77
CA GLU A 216 9.42 21.44 -24.07
C GLU A 216 10.57 21.17 -25.06
N SER A 217 10.43 20.15 -25.90
CA SER A 217 11.26 19.99 -27.11
C SER A 217 10.44 19.50 -28.30
N GLN A 218 10.25 20.46 -29.19
CA GLN A 218 9.95 20.49 -30.62
C GLN A 218 9.66 19.17 -31.39
N ARG A 219 8.48 19.16 -32.02
CA ARG A 219 8.07 18.25 -33.09
C ARG A 219 8.93 18.44 -34.35
N ALA A 220 9.35 17.34 -34.95
CA ALA A 220 9.72 17.29 -36.36
C ALA A 220 8.87 16.21 -37.05
N GLU A 221 8.02 16.65 -37.98
CA GLU A 221 7.29 15.78 -38.90
C GLU A 221 8.26 15.26 -39.98
N ASN A 222 8.14 13.97 -40.33
CA ASN A 222 8.27 13.59 -41.74
C ASN A 222 7.56 12.28 -42.08
N ASN A 223 7.20 12.19 -43.36
CA ASN A 223 6.10 11.46 -43.97
C ASN A 223 6.53 10.09 -44.56
N GLN A 224 5.52 9.21 -44.76
CA GLN A 224 5.42 8.12 -45.76
C GLN A 224 6.26 6.82 -45.50
N ASN A 225 5.83 5.58 -45.75
CA ASN A 225 4.79 4.98 -46.61
C ASN A 225 4.35 3.59 -46.09
N ASN A 226 3.19 3.14 -46.58
CA ASN A 226 2.56 1.83 -46.41
C ASN A 226 3.48 0.61 -46.63
N ALA A 227 3.40 -0.37 -45.73
CA ALA A 227 3.42 -1.79 -46.07
C ALA A 227 2.74 -2.59 -44.93
N VAL A 228 1.72 -3.35 -45.30
CA VAL A 228 1.10 -4.37 -44.44
C VAL A 228 2.09 -5.52 -44.40
N ASP A 229 2.78 -5.71 -43.27
CA ASP A 229 3.40 -6.98 -42.94
C ASP A 229 3.60 -7.06 -41.43
N THR A 230 3.31 -8.23 -40.88
CA THR A 230 3.56 -8.66 -39.49
C THR A 230 5.03 -8.45 -39.13
N ALA A 231 5.36 -7.24 -38.66
CA ALA A 231 6.66 -6.91 -38.12
C ALA A 231 6.46 -6.43 -36.68
N VAL A 232 6.83 -7.29 -35.74
CA VAL A 232 7.25 -6.92 -34.39
C VAL A 232 8.08 -5.63 -34.49
N ASP A 233 7.59 -4.55 -33.90
CA ASP A 233 8.34 -3.29 -33.82
C ASP A 233 9.61 -3.54 -33.01
N PRO A 234 10.81 -3.54 -33.64
CA PRO A 234 12.07 -3.81 -32.95
C PRO A 234 12.38 -2.77 -31.87
N MET A 235 11.69 -1.62 -31.88
CA MET A 235 11.80 -0.60 -30.84
C MET A 235 11.20 -1.06 -29.51
N ILE A 236 10.14 -1.88 -29.53
CA ILE A 236 9.44 -2.35 -28.32
C ILE A 236 10.31 -3.34 -27.55
N ASP A 237 10.98 -4.26 -28.25
CA ASP A 237 11.86 -5.24 -27.61
C ASP A 237 13.11 -4.56 -27.01
N ILE A 238 13.60 -3.47 -27.63
CA ILE A 238 14.70 -2.65 -27.08
C ILE A 238 14.26 -1.92 -25.81
N ASP A 239 13.07 -1.31 -25.81
CA ASP A 239 12.52 -0.63 -24.64
C ASP A 239 12.29 -1.61 -23.47
N ILE A 240 11.81 -2.83 -23.79
CA ILE A 240 11.62 -3.93 -22.83
C ILE A 240 12.95 -4.42 -22.26
N GLN A 241 13.98 -4.59 -23.12
CA GLN A 241 15.31 -4.98 -22.67
C GLN A 241 15.93 -3.90 -21.78
N GLU A 242 15.70 -2.62 -22.09
CA GLU A 242 16.15 -1.50 -21.28
C GLU A 242 15.46 -1.49 -19.91
N LEU A 243 14.13 -1.71 -19.85
CA LEU A 243 13.42 -1.88 -18.58
C LEU A 243 14.01 -3.01 -17.73
N ALA A 244 14.24 -4.19 -18.32
CA ALA A 244 14.81 -5.33 -17.61
C ALA A 244 16.23 -5.06 -17.10
N ASN A 245 17.03 -4.31 -17.86
CA ASN A 245 18.37 -3.90 -17.42
C ASN A 245 18.32 -2.86 -16.29
N LEU A 246 17.36 -1.92 -16.34
CA LEU A 246 17.17 -0.91 -15.30
C LEU A 246 16.66 -1.54 -13.99
N THR A 247 15.88 -2.62 -14.03
CA THR A 247 15.42 -3.30 -12.82
C THR A 247 16.44 -4.30 -12.24
N ALA A 248 17.26 -4.92 -13.09
CA ALA A 248 18.32 -5.85 -12.67
C ALA A 248 19.64 -5.17 -12.30
N GLY A 249 19.79 -3.87 -12.63
CA GLY A 249 20.98 -3.07 -12.34
C GLY A 249 21.09 -2.61 -10.89
N ASP A 250 22.24 -2.03 -10.54
CA ASP A 250 22.51 -1.52 -9.19
C ASP A 250 21.49 -0.42 -8.80
N ALA A 251 20.96 -0.51 -7.59
CA ALA A 251 19.80 0.27 -7.15
C ALA A 251 20.21 1.66 -6.64
N ASP A 252 20.70 2.53 -7.53
CA ASP A 252 20.91 3.95 -7.25
C ASP A 252 19.71 4.80 -7.71
N VAL A 253 19.52 5.97 -7.11
CA VAL A 253 18.41 6.90 -7.37
C VAL A 253 18.30 7.25 -8.85
N GLU A 254 19.44 7.40 -9.54
CA GLU A 254 19.47 7.66 -10.98
C GLU A 254 18.87 6.52 -11.81
N ASN A 255 19.02 5.27 -11.37
CA ASN A 255 18.49 4.10 -12.05
C ASN A 255 16.95 4.03 -11.89
N PHE A 256 16.44 4.42 -10.73
CA PHE A 256 15.00 4.53 -10.47
C PHE A 256 14.33 5.66 -11.26
N GLU A 257 14.96 6.84 -11.33
CA GLU A 257 14.45 7.94 -12.16
C GLU A 257 14.41 7.58 -13.65
N ARG A 258 15.42 6.84 -14.13
CA ARG A 258 15.44 6.31 -15.51
C ARG A 258 14.33 5.29 -15.75
N LEU A 259 14.04 4.41 -14.78
CA LEU A 259 12.94 3.46 -14.86
C LEU A 259 11.59 4.18 -15.02
N PHE A 260 11.33 5.20 -14.20
CA PHE A 260 10.09 5.99 -14.29
C PHE A 260 9.99 6.80 -15.58
N THR A 261 11.11 7.36 -16.04
CA THR A 261 11.18 8.05 -17.34
C THR A 261 10.84 7.08 -18.47
N LYS A 262 11.39 5.86 -18.43
CA LYS A 262 11.13 4.84 -19.44
C LYS A 262 9.68 4.34 -19.43
N LEU A 263 9.10 4.09 -18.26
CA LEU A 263 7.68 3.74 -18.12
C LEU A 263 6.76 4.82 -18.68
N LYS A 264 7.10 6.10 -18.45
CA LYS A 264 6.36 7.23 -19.02
C LYS A 264 6.45 7.25 -20.55
N GLU A 265 7.64 7.08 -21.12
CA GLU A 265 7.83 7.00 -22.58
C GLU A 265 7.00 5.86 -23.20
N MET A 266 6.98 4.69 -22.57
CA MET A 266 6.22 3.53 -23.04
C MET A 266 4.71 3.74 -22.92
N LYS A 267 4.25 4.44 -21.87
CA LYS A 267 2.84 4.84 -21.72
C LYS A 267 2.43 5.85 -22.79
N ASP A 268 3.28 6.82 -23.11
CA ASP A 268 3.01 7.83 -24.14
C ASP A 268 2.96 7.17 -25.53
N LYS A 269 3.87 6.23 -25.82
CA LYS A 269 3.83 5.38 -27.02
C LYS A 269 2.54 4.57 -27.09
N ALA A 270 2.15 3.89 -26.02
CA ALA A 270 0.90 3.13 -25.96
C ALA A 270 -0.32 4.01 -26.24
N SER A 271 -0.35 5.25 -25.73
CA SER A 271 -1.46 6.18 -25.92
C SER A 271 -1.67 6.59 -27.39
N SER A 272 -0.65 6.44 -28.24
CA SER A 272 -0.71 6.71 -29.68
C SER A 272 -1.22 5.54 -30.53
N LEU A 273 -1.34 4.34 -29.96
CA LEU A 273 -1.71 3.12 -30.69
C LEU A 273 -3.25 2.90 -30.74
N PRO A 274 -3.78 2.25 -31.80
CA PRO A 274 -5.15 1.75 -31.84
C PRO A 274 -5.46 0.76 -30.71
N HIS A 275 -6.74 0.61 -30.33
CA HIS A 275 -7.17 -0.21 -29.19
C HIS A 275 -6.57 -1.63 -29.17
N ASP A 276 -6.62 -2.35 -30.28
CA ASP A 276 -6.17 -3.74 -30.33
C ASP A 276 -4.64 -3.85 -30.21
N GLN A 277 -3.90 -2.87 -30.73
CA GLN A 277 -2.45 -2.77 -30.58
C GLN A 277 -2.04 -2.29 -29.18
N ARG A 278 -2.85 -1.45 -28.53
CA ARG A 278 -2.66 -1.02 -27.13
C ARG A 278 -2.73 -2.20 -26.18
N LYS A 279 -3.66 -3.12 -26.40
CA LYS A 279 -3.81 -4.34 -25.59
C LYS A 279 -2.56 -5.22 -25.66
N VAL A 280 -2.07 -5.51 -26.87
CA VAL A 280 -0.84 -6.30 -27.09
C VAL A 280 0.39 -5.59 -26.52
N HIS A 281 0.49 -4.27 -26.70
CA HIS A 281 1.57 -3.48 -26.11
C HIS A 281 1.54 -3.55 -24.58
N ALA A 282 0.39 -3.31 -23.95
CA ALA A 282 0.24 -3.37 -22.50
C ALA A 282 0.58 -4.76 -21.94
N GLU A 283 0.15 -5.83 -22.61
CA GLU A 283 0.49 -7.20 -22.23
C GLU A 283 2.01 -7.43 -22.26
N LYS A 284 2.69 -7.01 -23.33
CA LYS A 284 4.15 -7.12 -23.43
C LYS A 284 4.88 -6.33 -22.34
N VAL A 285 4.45 -5.10 -22.09
CA VAL A 285 5.05 -4.26 -21.03
C VAL A 285 4.82 -4.87 -19.65
N ALA A 286 3.62 -5.40 -19.39
CA ALA A 286 3.29 -6.06 -18.12
C ALA A 286 4.14 -7.32 -17.91
N LYS A 287 4.25 -8.19 -18.92
CA LYS A 287 5.09 -9.39 -18.87
C LYS A 287 6.56 -9.05 -18.68
N ALA A 288 7.07 -8.08 -19.44
CA ALA A 288 8.43 -7.58 -19.31
C ALA A 288 8.69 -7.06 -17.90
N PHE A 289 7.80 -6.21 -17.37
CA PHE A 289 7.92 -5.66 -16.03
C PHE A 289 7.84 -6.74 -14.96
N TRP A 290 6.97 -7.73 -15.12
CA TRP A 290 6.86 -8.87 -14.20
C TRP A 290 8.16 -9.67 -14.12
N MET A 291 8.74 -10.05 -15.27
CA MET A 291 10.04 -10.72 -15.32
C MET A 291 11.16 -9.84 -14.73
N ALA A 292 11.10 -8.55 -15.01
CA ALA A 292 12.08 -7.54 -14.59
C ALA A 292 12.12 -7.34 -13.06
N ILE A 293 10.98 -7.52 -12.36
CA ILE A 293 10.91 -7.51 -10.89
C ILE A 293 11.10 -8.90 -10.26
N GLY A 294 11.48 -9.90 -11.06
CA GLY A 294 11.77 -11.26 -10.59
C GLY A 294 10.57 -12.19 -10.46
N GLY A 295 9.48 -11.90 -11.16
CA GLY A 295 8.38 -12.84 -11.35
C GLY A 295 8.76 -13.98 -12.30
N ASP A 296 8.26 -15.18 -12.03
CA ASP A 296 8.60 -16.37 -12.82
C ASP A 296 7.83 -16.39 -14.15
N GLN A 297 8.47 -16.87 -15.22
CA GLN A 297 7.83 -17.02 -16.54
C GLN A 297 6.62 -17.97 -16.48
N ASP A 298 6.69 -19.00 -15.63
CA ASP A 298 5.61 -19.97 -15.44
C ASP A 298 4.35 -19.33 -14.79
N GLU A 299 4.48 -18.20 -14.08
CA GLU A 299 3.35 -17.47 -13.48
C GLU A 299 2.56 -16.65 -14.52
N ILE A 300 3.15 -16.41 -15.71
CA ILE A 300 2.54 -15.62 -16.80
C ILE A 300 2.26 -16.41 -18.08
N ASP A 301 2.74 -17.65 -18.16
CA ASP A 301 2.47 -18.59 -19.25
C ASP A 301 1.03 -19.14 -19.12
N GLY A 302 0.14 -18.65 -19.99
CA GLY A 302 -1.29 -19.02 -20.01
C GLY A 302 -2.26 -17.84 -19.85
N LEU A 303 -1.77 -16.67 -19.43
CA LEU A 303 -2.56 -15.43 -19.33
C LEU A 303 -2.79 -14.72 -20.68
N SER A 304 -2.33 -15.33 -21.78
CA SER A 304 -2.57 -14.78 -23.12
C SER A 304 -4.07 -14.69 -23.35
N SER A 305 -4.56 -13.50 -23.70
CA SER A 305 -5.93 -13.35 -24.20
C SER A 305 -6.02 -13.97 -25.59
N GLY A 306 -5.97 -15.29 -25.65
CA GLY A 306 -6.42 -16.04 -26.81
C GLY A 306 -7.93 -15.86 -26.87
N GLU A 307 -8.39 -15.04 -27.80
CA GLU A 307 -9.76 -15.13 -28.27
C GLU A 307 -9.95 -16.55 -28.83
N GLU A 308 -10.53 -17.46 -28.03
CA GLU A 308 -11.20 -18.62 -28.59
C GLU A 308 -12.35 -18.08 -29.46
N SER A 309 -12.12 -18.04 -30.78
CA SER A 309 -13.16 -17.87 -31.79
C SER A 309 -14.04 -19.12 -31.89
#